data_AF-A0A7Y4WK95-F1
#
_entry.id   AF-A0A7Y4WK95-F1
#
_cell.length_a   1.000
_cell.length_b   1.000
_cell.length_c   1.000
_cell.angle_alpha   90.00
_cell.angle_beta   90.00
_cell.angle_gamma   90.00
#
_symmetry.space_group_name_H-M   'P 1'
#
loop_
_entity.id
_entity.type
_entity.pdbx_description
1 polymer ?
#
loop_
_entity_poly.entity_id
_entity_poly.type
_entity_poly.pdbx_seq_one_letter_code
_entity_poly.pdbx_strand_id
1 'polypeptide(L)'
;MKSSSLFLRKLSSSETPAHGVGLKRTLGAFDLTLLGIGAIVGAGLFSSIKEMITGTDVMQGAGPAVIVSYALTAVACGFAALCYAEIAAMLPVSGSAYSYTYAAFGELVAWIIGWDLMIEYAIGNVYVAQSWADYFQTFLSGLNESWQIPLWLTRDFQSATMLVREASAALAAPELTAGAHTAAQATL
;
A
#
# COMPACT_ATOMS: atom_id res chain seq x y z
N MET A 1 41.77 -35.22 3.88
CA MET A 1 41.40 -33.79 4.04
C MET A 1 39.90 -33.69 3.84
N LYS A 2 39.17 -33.35 4.91
CA LYS A 2 37.75 -33.63 5.10
C LYS A 2 36.90 -32.54 4.44
N SER A 3 36.13 -32.99 3.46
CA SER A 3 35.25 -32.25 2.56
C SER A 3 34.28 -31.31 3.27
N SER A 4 34.09 -30.15 2.64
CA SER A 4 33.18 -29.04 2.93
C SER A 4 31.69 -29.45 2.92
N SER A 5 31.29 -30.32 3.85
CA SER A 5 29.88 -30.74 4.03
C SER A 5 29.06 -29.80 4.92
N LEU A 6 29.68 -28.77 5.49
CA LEU A 6 29.01 -27.81 6.38
C LEU A 6 28.03 -26.88 5.64
N PHE A 7 28.27 -26.58 4.37
CA PHE A 7 27.42 -25.66 3.61
C PHE A 7 26.16 -26.34 3.06
N LEU A 8 26.26 -27.61 2.65
CA LEU A 8 25.10 -28.43 2.24
C LEU A 8 24.17 -28.76 3.41
N ARG A 9 24.68 -28.81 4.65
CA ARG A 9 23.85 -29.06 5.83
C ARG A 9 22.93 -27.88 6.16
N LYS A 10 23.30 -26.64 5.85
CA LYS A 10 22.43 -25.48 6.08
C LYS A 10 21.21 -25.45 5.15
N LEU A 11 21.30 -26.06 3.96
CA LEU A 11 20.15 -26.20 3.05
C LEU A 11 19.20 -27.35 3.44
N SER A 12 19.67 -28.31 4.25
CA SER A 12 18.88 -29.44 4.76
C SER A 12 18.30 -29.22 6.16
N SER A 13 18.45 -28.04 6.75
CA SER A 13 17.75 -27.66 8.00
C SER A 13 16.41 -26.97 7.71
N SER A 14 15.56 -27.65 6.93
CA SER A 14 14.12 -27.57 7.16
C SER A 14 13.77 -28.62 8.22
N GLU A 15 13.31 -28.17 9.38
CA GLU A 15 12.75 -28.99 10.47
C GLU A 15 13.71 -29.97 11.17
N THR A 16 14.58 -29.44 12.04
CA THR A 16 14.77 -30.13 13.32
C THR A 16 13.61 -29.72 14.22
N PRO A 17 12.77 -30.65 14.72
CA PRO A 17 11.68 -30.31 15.63
C PRO A 17 12.28 -30.00 17.01
N ALA A 18 12.83 -28.81 17.16
CA ALA A 18 13.20 -28.26 18.45
C ALA A 18 12.21 -27.12 18.73
N HIS A 19 11.33 -27.37 19.70
CA HIS A 19 10.15 -26.61 20.15
C HIS A 19 8.82 -27.09 19.53
N GLY A 20 8.25 -28.11 20.17
CA GLY A 20 6.95 -28.71 19.85
C GLY A 20 5.75 -27.81 20.12
N VAL A 21 5.54 -26.81 19.26
CA VAL A 21 4.26 -26.11 19.11
C VAL A 21 4.09 -25.72 17.63
N GLY A 22 3.94 -26.71 16.74
CA GLY A 22 3.67 -26.48 15.32
C GLY A 22 2.18 -26.14 15.11
N LEU A 23 1.87 -25.03 14.42
CA LEU A 23 0.49 -24.73 14.04
C LEU A 23 -0.06 -25.83 13.13
N LYS A 24 -1.29 -26.27 13.39
CA LYS A 24 -2.01 -27.18 12.51
C LYS A 24 -2.22 -26.48 11.16
N ARG A 25 -1.70 -27.07 10.08
CA ARG A 25 -1.96 -26.59 8.71
C ARG A 25 -3.43 -26.82 8.37
N THR A 26 -4.25 -25.78 8.54
CA THR A 26 -5.69 -25.81 8.25
C THR A 26 -6.10 -24.94 7.07
N LEU A 27 -5.20 -24.08 6.56
CA LEU A 27 -5.48 -23.20 5.42
C LEU A 27 -5.53 -24.02 4.12
N GLY A 28 -6.71 -24.05 3.50
CA GLY A 28 -6.88 -24.56 2.13
C GLY A 28 -6.52 -23.53 1.07
N ALA A 29 -6.60 -23.92 -0.20
CA ALA A 29 -6.38 -23.01 -1.33
C ALA A 29 -7.36 -21.83 -1.31
N PHE A 30 -8.62 -22.08 -0.96
CA PHE A 30 -9.64 -21.03 -0.87
C PHE A 30 -9.32 -20.02 0.24
N ASP A 31 -8.94 -20.48 1.43
CA ASP A 31 -8.57 -19.61 2.55
C ASP A 31 -7.36 -18.74 2.22
N LEU A 32 -6.37 -19.31 1.51
CA LEU A 32 -5.20 -18.57 1.02
C LEU A 32 -5.59 -17.53 -0.03
N THR A 33 -6.51 -17.84 -0.95
CA THR A 33 -6.99 -16.83 -1.92
C THR A 33 -7.76 -15.70 -1.24
N LEU A 34 -8.60 -16.01 -0.25
CA LEU A 34 -9.31 -14.98 0.52
C LEU A 34 -8.34 -14.11 1.32
N LEU A 35 -7.32 -14.72 1.92
CA LEU A 35 -6.26 -13.99 2.61
C LEU A 35 -5.50 -13.05 1.66
N GLY A 36 -5.19 -13.52 0.44
CA GLY A 36 -4.57 -12.70 -0.60
C GLY A 36 -5.45 -11.51 -1.01
N ILE A 37 -6.73 -11.75 -1.30
CA ILE A 37 -7.68 -10.67 -1.65
C ILE A 37 -7.81 -9.67 -0.50
N GLY A 38 -7.92 -10.13 0.75
CA GLY A 38 -8.01 -9.26 1.92
C GLY A 38 -6.74 -8.45 2.19
N ALA A 39 -5.56 -8.97 1.82
CA ALA A 39 -4.31 -8.24 1.91
C ALA A 39 -4.15 -7.17 0.82
N ILE A 40 -4.77 -7.36 -0.36
CA ILE A 40 -4.67 -6.43 -1.51
C ILE A 40 -5.76 -5.36 -1.48
N VAL A 41 -7.00 -5.73 -1.16
CA VAL A 41 -8.16 -4.82 -1.21
C VAL A 41 -8.29 -4.08 0.12
N GLY A 42 -7.78 -2.84 0.16
CA GLY A 42 -7.84 -1.95 1.32
C GLY A 42 -8.52 -0.61 1.04
N ALA A 43 -8.78 0.16 2.11
CA ALA A 43 -9.38 1.50 2.06
C ALA A 43 -8.61 2.47 1.14
N GLY A 44 -7.27 2.33 1.08
CA GLY A 44 -6.40 3.17 0.26
C GLY A 44 -6.61 3.07 -1.25
N LEU A 45 -7.21 1.99 -1.76
CA LEU A 45 -7.54 1.84 -3.18
C LEU A 45 -8.64 2.82 -3.61
N PHE A 46 -9.66 2.98 -2.78
CA PHE A 46 -10.80 3.84 -3.11
C PHE A 46 -10.46 5.33 -2.97
N SER A 47 -9.61 5.69 -2.01
CA SER A 47 -9.14 7.07 -1.85
C SER A 47 -8.24 7.50 -3.00
N SER A 48 -7.26 6.66 -3.40
CA SER A 48 -6.33 7.00 -4.48
C SER A 48 -7.02 7.16 -5.84
N ILE A 49 -8.04 6.35 -6.13
CA ILE A 49 -8.78 6.44 -7.40
C ILE A 49 -9.42 7.83 -7.56
N LYS A 50 -9.96 8.40 -6.47
CA LYS A 50 -10.56 9.74 -6.50
C LYS A 50 -9.54 10.81 -6.91
N GLU A 51 -8.34 10.75 -6.35
CA GLU A 51 -7.25 11.68 -6.66
C GLU A 51 -6.75 11.50 -8.09
N MET A 52 -6.64 10.25 -8.57
CA MET A 52 -6.22 9.96 -9.94
C MET A 52 -7.22 10.49 -10.98
N ILE A 53 -8.52 10.49 -10.68
CA ILE A 53 -9.57 10.99 -11.59
C ILE A 53 -9.65 12.52 -11.53
N THR A 54 -9.74 13.10 -10.33
CA THR A 54 -9.98 14.53 -10.12
C THR A 54 -8.72 15.37 -10.36
N GLY A 55 -7.55 14.76 -10.16
CA GLY A 55 -6.28 15.47 -10.10
C GLY A 55 -6.08 16.13 -8.74
N THR A 56 -4.85 16.56 -8.51
CA THR A 56 -4.50 17.47 -7.41
C THR A 56 -4.22 18.85 -7.99
N ASP A 57 -4.15 19.88 -7.15
CA ASP A 57 -3.83 21.25 -7.60
C ASP A 57 -2.50 21.37 -8.35
N VAL A 58 -1.62 20.36 -8.21
CA VAL A 58 -0.29 20.31 -8.81
C VAL A 58 -0.23 19.39 -10.04
N MET A 59 -1.17 18.44 -10.18
CA MET A 59 -1.15 17.42 -11.23
C MET A 59 -2.53 17.22 -11.85
N GLN A 60 -2.62 17.35 -13.17
CA GLN A 60 -3.86 17.07 -13.89
C GLN A 60 -4.26 15.60 -13.71
N GLY A 61 -5.50 15.37 -13.31
CA GLY A 61 -6.08 14.04 -13.20
C GLY A 61 -6.11 13.35 -14.57
N ALA A 62 -5.97 12.03 -14.58
CA ALA A 62 -6.10 11.23 -15.79
C ALA A 62 -7.56 11.12 -16.29
N GLY A 63 -8.52 11.58 -15.49
CA GLY A 63 -9.94 11.59 -15.85
C GLY A 63 -10.47 10.17 -16.13
N PRO A 64 -11.41 9.98 -17.08
CA PRO A 64 -11.95 8.66 -17.42
C PRO A 64 -10.90 7.65 -17.94
N ALA A 65 -9.71 8.12 -18.35
CA ALA A 65 -8.65 7.26 -18.87
C ALA A 65 -7.94 6.42 -17.79
N VAL A 66 -8.21 6.65 -16.50
CA VAL A 66 -7.68 5.86 -15.37
C VAL A 66 -7.89 4.35 -15.55
N ILE A 67 -9.00 3.94 -16.18
CA ILE A 67 -9.32 2.53 -16.44
C ILE A 67 -8.25 1.87 -17.32
N VAL A 68 -7.73 2.59 -18.32
CA VAL A 68 -6.69 2.07 -19.22
C VAL A 68 -5.39 1.89 -18.46
N SER A 69 -5.02 2.84 -17.59
CA SER A 69 -3.85 2.72 -16.72
C SER A 69 -3.95 1.53 -15.78
N TYR A 70 -5.11 1.32 -15.14
CA TYR A 70 -5.34 0.17 -14.26
C TYR A 70 -5.31 -1.17 -15.02
N ALA A 71 -5.82 -1.22 -16.25
CA ALA A 71 -5.76 -2.42 -17.07
C ALA A 71 -4.30 -2.81 -17.40
N LEU A 72 -3.46 -1.83 -17.76
CA LEU A 72 -2.04 -2.06 -18.00
C LEU A 72 -1.30 -2.52 -16.74
N THR A 73 -1.57 -1.88 -15.59
CA THR A 73 -1.01 -2.29 -14.30
C THR A 73 -1.44 -3.71 -13.92
N ALA A 74 -2.70 -4.08 -14.14
CA ALA A 74 -3.20 -5.43 -13.86
C ALA A 74 -2.46 -6.50 -14.68
N VAL A 75 -2.18 -6.24 -15.96
CA VAL A 75 -1.40 -7.15 -16.81
C VAL A 75 0.04 -7.28 -16.30
N ALA A 76 0.69 -6.15 -15.96
CA ALA A 76 2.06 -6.15 -15.43
C ALA A 76 2.15 -6.91 -14.09
N CYS A 77 1.23 -6.65 -13.17
CA CYS A 77 1.13 -7.36 -11.89
C CYS A 77 0.82 -8.85 -12.10
N GLY A 78 0.05 -9.21 -13.12
CA GLY A 78 -0.24 -10.59 -13.48
C GLY A 78 1.02 -11.38 -13.85
N PHE A 79 1.91 -10.79 -14.66
CA PHE A 79 3.20 -11.43 -14.97
C PHE A 79 4.09 -11.58 -13.74
N ALA A 80 4.17 -10.55 -12.89
CA ALA A 80 4.92 -10.62 -11.64
C ALA A 80 4.37 -11.72 -10.71
N ALA A 81 3.04 -11.83 -10.58
CA ALA A 81 2.39 -12.84 -9.76
C ALA A 81 2.67 -14.27 -10.25
N LEU A 82 2.75 -14.49 -11.58
CA LEU A 82 3.11 -15.79 -12.14
C LEU A 82 4.54 -16.20 -11.79
N CYS A 83 5.51 -15.28 -11.89
CA CYS A 83 6.88 -15.54 -11.48
C CYS A 83 6.98 -15.84 -9.97
N TYR A 84 6.25 -15.11 -9.14
CA TYR A 84 6.20 -15.37 -7.69
C TYR A 84 5.53 -16.72 -7.37
N ALA A 85 4.49 -17.11 -8.11
CA ALA A 85 3.83 -18.41 -7.94
C ALA A 85 4.76 -19.58 -8.27
N GLU A 86 5.60 -19.45 -9.30
CA GLU A 86 6.62 -20.45 -9.65
C GLU A 86 7.66 -20.61 -8.52
N ILE A 87 8.18 -19.49 -8.00
CA ILE A 87 9.17 -19.51 -6.91
C ILE A 87 8.55 -20.09 -5.62
N ALA A 88 7.29 -19.72 -5.31
CA ALA A 88 6.59 -20.24 -4.13
C ALA A 88 6.34 -21.77 -4.22
N ALA A 89 6.12 -22.30 -5.42
CA ALA A 89 5.99 -23.74 -5.64
C ALA A 89 7.33 -24.49 -5.53
N MET A 90 8.44 -23.86 -5.92
CA MET A 90 9.79 -24.46 -5.83
C MET A 90 10.37 -24.44 -4.40
N LEU A 91 10.06 -23.41 -3.61
CA LEU A 91 10.61 -23.22 -2.26
C LEU A 91 9.48 -23.15 -1.22
N PRO A 92 8.98 -24.31 -0.72
CA PRO A 92 7.88 -24.37 0.25
C PRO A 92 8.35 -24.07 1.68
N VAL A 93 9.11 -22.99 1.83
CA VAL A 93 9.57 -22.45 3.12
C VAL A 93 8.75 -21.22 3.47
N SER A 94 8.49 -21.02 4.75
CA SER A 94 7.87 -19.79 5.25
C SER A 94 8.87 -18.64 5.14
N GLY A 95 9.01 -18.05 3.95
CA GLY A 95 9.93 -16.96 3.66
C GLY A 95 9.31 -15.97 2.68
N SER A 96 9.62 -14.68 2.85
CA SER A 96 9.27 -13.62 1.90
C SER A 96 10.38 -13.45 0.84
N ALA A 97 10.28 -12.44 -0.03
CA ALA A 97 11.21 -12.20 -1.13
C ALA A 97 12.70 -12.12 -0.72
N TYR A 98 13.00 -11.76 0.54
CA TYR A 98 14.35 -11.87 1.11
C TYR A 98 14.93 -13.30 1.03
N SER A 99 14.16 -14.32 1.42
CA SER A 99 14.63 -15.70 1.43
C SER A 99 14.82 -16.24 0.01
N TYR A 100 13.97 -15.82 -0.93
CA TYR A 100 14.08 -16.20 -2.35
C TYR A 100 15.30 -15.57 -3.01
N THR A 101 15.54 -14.28 -2.75
CA THR A 101 16.71 -13.56 -3.30
C THR A 101 18.02 -14.03 -2.67
N TYR A 102 18.02 -14.43 -1.40
CA TYR A 102 19.17 -15.06 -0.76
C TYR A 102 19.55 -16.38 -1.43
N ALA A 103 18.56 -17.20 -1.79
CA ALA A 103 18.79 -18.46 -2.48
C ALA A 103 19.31 -18.29 -3.92
N ALA A 104 18.87 -17.24 -4.63
CA ALA A 104 19.22 -17.01 -6.04
C ALA A 104 20.50 -16.17 -6.25
N PHE A 105 20.69 -15.09 -5.48
CA PHE A 105 21.70 -14.06 -5.75
C PHE A 105 22.73 -13.88 -4.62
N GLY A 106 22.52 -14.51 -3.47
CA GLY A 106 23.42 -14.44 -2.31
C GLY A 106 23.14 -13.26 -1.36
N GLU A 107 24.04 -13.10 -0.39
CA GLU A 107 23.80 -12.30 0.82
C GLU A 107 23.65 -10.79 0.59
N LEU A 108 24.47 -10.20 -0.28
CA LEU A 108 24.46 -8.74 -0.49
C LEU A 108 23.14 -8.27 -1.12
N VAL A 109 22.67 -8.98 -2.15
CA VAL A 109 21.41 -8.64 -2.84
C VAL A 109 20.23 -8.88 -1.91
N ALA A 110 20.22 -10.00 -1.18
CA ALA A 110 19.18 -10.27 -0.20
C ALA A 110 19.12 -9.20 0.89
N TRP A 111 20.27 -8.72 1.38
CA TRP A 111 20.32 -7.67 2.40
C TRP A 111 19.68 -6.37 1.91
N ILE A 112 19.96 -5.94 0.68
CA ILE A 112 19.35 -4.75 0.08
C ILE A 112 17.82 -4.91 -0.02
N ILE A 113 17.36 -6.06 -0.54
CA ILE A 113 15.92 -6.36 -0.67
C ILE A 113 15.24 -6.46 0.69
N GLY A 114 15.94 -6.93 1.72
CA GLY A 114 15.41 -6.95 3.09
C GLY A 114 15.11 -5.55 3.62
N TRP A 115 16.00 -4.59 3.38
CA TRP A 115 15.77 -3.20 3.75
C TRP A 115 14.64 -2.54 2.94
N ASP A 116 14.61 -2.81 1.64
CA ASP A 116 13.55 -2.34 0.74
C ASP A 116 12.16 -2.81 1.21
N LEU A 117 11.99 -4.11 1.46
CA LEU A 117 10.74 -4.68 1.98
C LEU A 117 10.34 -4.06 3.31
N MET A 118 11.30 -3.79 4.21
CA MET A 118 10.98 -3.21 5.51
C MET A 118 10.42 -1.79 5.35
N ILE A 119 10.99 -0.99 4.44
CA ILE A 119 10.52 0.37 4.14
C ILE A 119 9.18 0.32 3.41
N GLU A 120 9.02 -0.59 2.44
CA GLU A 120 7.79 -0.77 1.70
C GLU A 120 6.61 -1.11 2.63
N TYR A 121 6.79 -2.08 3.54
CA TYR A 121 5.77 -2.40 4.55
C TYR A 121 5.50 -1.24 5.52
N ALA A 122 6.53 -0.47 5.89
CA ALA A 122 6.35 0.70 6.75
C ALA A 122 5.49 1.78 6.08
N ILE A 123 5.82 2.15 4.84
CA ILE A 123 5.07 3.14 4.06
C ILE A 123 3.65 2.63 3.77
N GLY A 124 3.51 1.35 3.42
CA GLY A 124 2.21 0.72 3.20
C GLY A 124 1.30 0.83 4.44
N ASN A 125 1.82 0.53 5.63
CA ASN A 125 1.06 0.63 6.88
C ASN A 125 0.64 2.08 7.21
N VAL A 126 1.52 3.05 6.96
CA VAL A 126 1.19 4.49 7.13
C VAL A 126 0.07 4.90 6.17
N TYR A 127 0.15 4.49 4.91
CA TYR A 127 -0.86 4.80 3.90
C TYR A 127 -2.23 4.18 4.23
N VAL A 128 -2.24 2.93 4.71
CA VAL A 128 -3.48 2.28 5.16
C VAL A 128 -4.08 3.03 6.35
N ALA A 129 -3.27 3.41 7.35
CA ALA A 129 -3.73 4.17 8.51
C ALA A 129 -4.32 5.54 8.11
N GLN A 130 -3.67 6.25 7.18
CA GLN A 130 -4.16 7.53 6.67
C GLN A 130 -5.52 7.38 5.97
N SER A 131 -5.64 6.39 5.07
CA SER A 131 -6.91 6.15 4.36
C SER A 131 -8.05 5.84 5.34
N TRP A 132 -7.78 5.09 6.40
CA TRP A 132 -8.79 4.77 7.42
C TRP A 132 -9.19 6.00 8.24
N ALA A 133 -8.24 6.86 8.57
CA ALA A 133 -8.50 8.11 9.28
C ALA A 133 -9.43 9.04 8.48
N ASP A 134 -9.24 9.15 7.16
CA ASP A 134 -10.09 9.96 6.28
C ASP A 134 -11.53 9.41 6.21
N TYR A 135 -11.68 8.09 6.08
CA TYR A 135 -13.00 7.44 6.12
C TYR A 135 -13.68 7.62 7.46
N PHE A 136 -12.94 7.48 8.56
CA PHE A 136 -13.47 7.63 9.90
C PHE A 136 -13.92 9.08 10.16
N GLN A 137 -13.17 10.07 9.68
CA GLN A 137 -13.57 11.48 9.77
C GLN A 137 -14.86 11.75 8.99
N THR A 138 -14.98 11.20 7.78
CA THR A 138 -16.20 11.31 6.97
C THR A 138 -17.39 10.65 7.66
N PHE A 139 -17.19 9.46 8.23
CA PHE A 139 -18.22 8.74 9.00
C PHE A 139 -18.69 9.55 10.22
N LEU A 140 -17.78 10.15 10.98
CA LEU A 140 -18.11 10.98 12.13
C LEU A 140 -18.86 12.26 11.73
N SER A 141 -18.45 12.90 10.64
CA SER A 141 -19.15 14.09 10.12
C SER A 141 -20.59 13.79 9.71
N GLY A 142 -20.85 12.58 9.19
CA GLY A 142 -22.20 12.13 8.85
C GLY A 142 -23.10 11.85 10.06
N LEU A 143 -22.52 11.60 11.24
CA LEU A 143 -23.28 11.42 12.48
C LEU A 143 -23.56 12.75 13.17
N ASN A 144 -22.57 13.63 13.24
CA ASN A 144 -22.71 14.97 13.82
C ASN A 144 -21.59 15.90 13.33
N GLU A 145 -21.97 17.02 12.70
CA GLU A 145 -21.04 18.04 12.18
C GLU A 145 -20.15 18.66 13.28
N SER A 146 -20.55 18.59 14.55
CA SER A 146 -19.76 19.13 15.67
C SER A 146 -18.66 18.18 16.17
N TRP A 147 -18.68 16.89 15.80
CA TRP A 147 -17.63 15.93 16.11
C TRP A 147 -16.56 15.93 14.99
N GLN A 148 -15.99 17.09 14.72
CA GLN A 148 -14.84 17.19 13.82
C GLN A 148 -13.56 16.96 14.62
N ILE A 149 -12.91 15.82 14.35
CA ILE A 149 -11.57 15.58 14.87
C ILE A 149 -10.64 16.64 14.29
N PRO A 150 -9.86 17.33 15.13
CA PRO A 150 -9.01 18.38 14.64
C PRO A 150 -7.94 17.88 13.66
N LEU A 151 -7.69 18.66 12.61
CA LEU A 151 -6.88 18.28 11.45
C LEU A 151 -5.44 17.88 11.77
N TRP A 152 -4.86 18.35 12.87
CA TRP A 152 -3.51 17.95 13.29
C TRP A 152 -3.43 16.53 13.83
N LEU A 153 -4.57 15.91 14.16
CA LEU A 153 -4.62 14.54 14.68
C LEU A 153 -4.83 13.50 13.57
N THR A 154 -5.41 13.92 12.44
CA THR A 154 -5.77 13.03 11.33
C THR A 154 -4.92 13.23 10.08
N ARG A 155 -4.27 14.39 9.90
CA ARG A 155 -3.43 14.67 8.72
C ARG A 155 -1.95 14.74 9.05
N ASP A 156 -1.15 14.26 8.10
CA ASP A 156 0.29 14.43 8.11
C ASP A 156 0.69 15.91 7.92
N PHE A 157 1.90 16.24 8.36
CA PHE A 157 2.41 17.61 8.32
C PHE A 157 2.50 18.17 6.90
N GLN A 158 2.79 17.36 5.88
CA GLN A 158 2.88 17.85 4.50
C GLN A 158 1.52 18.24 3.96
N SER A 159 0.51 17.40 4.13
CA SER A 159 -0.88 17.70 3.75
C SER A 159 -1.40 18.94 4.49
N ALA A 160 -1.07 19.10 5.77
CA ALA A 160 -1.44 20.29 6.54
C ALA A 160 -0.79 21.57 5.98
N THR A 161 0.48 21.52 5.59
CA THR A 161 1.17 22.69 5.01
C THR A 161 0.62 23.08 3.63
N MET A 162 0.21 22.12 2.81
CA MET A 162 -0.41 22.38 1.50
C MET A 162 -1.72 23.16 1.66
N LEU A 163 -2.58 22.71 2.59
CA LEU A 163 -3.86 23.36 2.88
C LEU A 163 -3.70 24.75 3.48
N VAL A 164 -2.72 24.96 4.36
CA VAL A 164 -2.42 26.30 4.92
C VAL A 164 -1.90 27.21 3.81
N ARG A 165 -1.12 26.69 2.87
CA ARG A 165 -0.62 27.46 1.73
C ARG A 165 -1.76 27.84 0.78
N GLU A 166 -2.67 26.94 0.48
CA GLU A 166 -3.89 27.20 -0.29
C GLU A 166 -4.79 28.23 0.41
N ALA A 167 -5.04 28.08 1.71
CA ALA A 167 -5.80 29.05 2.49
C ALA A 167 -5.13 30.43 2.48
N SER A 168 -3.80 30.50 2.59
CA SER A 168 -3.05 31.75 2.53
C SER A 168 -3.06 32.39 1.13
N ALA A 169 -3.04 31.58 0.07
CA ALA A 169 -3.13 32.04 -1.32
C ALA A 169 -4.54 32.55 -1.65
N ALA A 170 -5.58 31.88 -1.16
CA ALA A 170 -6.96 32.32 -1.28
C ALA A 170 -7.23 33.63 -0.53
N LEU A 171 -6.60 33.82 0.64
CA LEU A 171 -6.64 35.08 1.39
C LEU A 171 -5.85 36.22 0.71
N ALA A 172 -4.83 35.89 -0.10
CA ALA A 172 -4.01 36.87 -0.82
C ALA A 172 -4.63 37.36 -2.14
N ALA A 173 -5.62 36.65 -2.70
CA ALA A 173 -6.32 37.03 -3.94
C ALA A 173 -7.86 37.03 -3.77
N PRO A 174 -8.44 38.04 -3.09
CA PRO A 174 -9.87 38.07 -2.77
C PRO A 174 -10.77 38.35 -3.98
N GLU A 175 -10.25 38.91 -5.08
CA GLU A 175 -11.07 39.41 -6.20
C GLU A 175 -11.50 38.33 -7.20
N LEU A 176 -10.86 37.14 -7.22
CA LEU A 176 -11.23 36.06 -8.16
C LEU A 176 -12.27 35.07 -7.59
N THR A 177 -12.47 35.02 -6.28
CA THR A 177 -13.42 34.10 -5.63
C THR A 177 -14.84 34.66 -5.56
N ALA A 178 -15.01 35.99 -5.56
CA ALA A 178 -16.34 36.60 -5.62
C ALA A 178 -17.10 36.25 -6.92
N GLY A 179 -16.41 36.11 -8.05
CA GLY A 179 -17.03 35.70 -9.32
C GLY A 179 -17.26 34.18 -9.45
N ALA A 180 -16.48 33.35 -8.76
CA ALA A 180 -16.59 31.89 -8.84
C ALA A 180 -17.78 31.35 -8.01
N HIS A 181 -18.09 31.97 -6.86
CA HIS A 181 -19.25 31.59 -6.07
C HIS A 181 -20.59 31.98 -6.74
N THR A 182 -20.63 33.02 -7.58
CA THR A 182 -21.85 33.40 -8.32
C THR A 182 -22.11 32.49 -9.53
N ALA A 183 -21.07 31.94 -10.16
CA ALA A 183 -21.21 31.04 -11.30
C ALA A 183 -21.72 29.63 -10.90
N ALA A 184 -21.36 29.14 -9.71
CA ALA A 184 -21.78 27.83 -9.22
C ALA A 184 -23.26 27.78 -8.75
N GLN A 185 -23.88 28.92 -8.45
CA GLN A 185 -25.32 29.00 -8.10
C GLN A 185 -26.24 29.15 -9.31
N ALA A 186 -25.71 29.36 -10.52
CA ALA A 186 -26.49 29.57 -11.75
C ALA A 186 -26.73 28.29 -12.59
N THR A 187 -26.21 27.14 -12.14
CA THR A 187 -26.42 25.83 -12.78
C THR A 187 -27.17 24.87 -11.86
N LEU A 188 -28.28 25.34 -11.30
CA LEU A 188 -29.43 24.50 -10.94
C LEU A 188 -30.32 24.31 -12.17
#